data_AF-A0A5C4J605-F1
#
_entry.id   AF-A0A5C4J605-F1
#
_cell.length_a   1.000
_cell.length_b   1.000
_cell.length_c   1.000
_cell.angle_alpha   90.00
_cell.angle_beta   90.00
_cell.angle_gamma   90.00
#
_symmetry.space_group_name_H-M   'P 1'
#
loop_
_entity.id
_entity.type
_entity.pdbx_description
1 polymer ?
#
loop_
_entity_poly.entity_id
_entity_poly.type
_entity_poly.pdbx_seq_one_letter_code
_entity_poly.pdbx_strand_id
1 'polypeptide(L)'
;MNAAPEIGPVLALVLAALAAFTALAVRAGGLGLGRDILVVAVRAAVQLAAVSLLIAAVLRSAGWTAVFIAGMVVVAAATAGRRITGSALGSGWWTLLPIVAGVAPVLVLLVASTVVPSRPVAVLPIAGIFVGGAMSATGLTGRRALDELATRRGEYEAGLALGLLPRDAALEVCRPAAALGLFPVLDQTRTVGLVTLPGAFVGVLLGGADPVEAGAIQLLVLIGLLAVESIAVLITLELVATGRMR
;
A
#
# COMPACT_ATOMS: atom_id res chain seq x y z
N MET A 1 -19.53 7.66 -27.46
CA MET A 1 -19.10 6.25 -27.51
C MET A 1 -18.73 5.86 -26.09
N ASN A 2 -19.43 4.90 -25.48
CA ASN A 2 -19.11 4.48 -24.12
C ASN A 2 -17.75 3.77 -24.15
N ALA A 3 -16.70 4.42 -23.64
CA ALA A 3 -15.34 3.88 -23.58
C ALA A 3 -15.18 2.76 -22.53
N ALA A 4 -16.29 2.27 -21.96
CA ALA A 4 -16.29 1.22 -20.96
C ALA A 4 -16.29 -0.15 -21.65
N PRO A 5 -15.41 -1.08 -21.24
CA PRO A 5 -15.43 -2.45 -21.76
C PRO A 5 -16.78 -3.11 -21.43
N GLU A 6 -17.35 -3.83 -22.40
CA GLU A 6 -18.59 -4.55 -22.19
C GLU A 6 -18.39 -5.70 -21.19
N ILE A 7 -19.24 -5.72 -20.16
CA ILE A 7 -19.26 -6.80 -19.18
C ILE A 7 -19.90 -8.01 -19.88
N GLY A 8 -19.09 -8.99 -20.24
CA GLY A 8 -19.54 -10.15 -21.00
C GLY A 8 -18.58 -11.34 -20.98
N PRO A 9 -18.93 -12.43 -21.67
CA PRO A 9 -18.14 -13.66 -21.69
C PRO A 9 -16.74 -13.45 -22.29
N VAL A 10 -16.59 -12.48 -23.21
CA VAL A 10 -15.30 -12.12 -23.81
C VAL A 10 -14.34 -11.56 -22.76
N LEU A 11 -14.80 -10.63 -21.91
CA LEU A 11 -13.98 -10.08 -20.83
C LEU A 11 -13.54 -11.19 -19.86
N ALA A 12 -14.47 -12.07 -19.47
CA ALA A 12 -14.15 -13.20 -18.60
C ALA A 12 -13.11 -14.14 -19.22
N LEU A 13 -13.24 -14.44 -20.52
CA LEU A 13 -12.28 -15.28 -21.25
C LEU A 13 -10.90 -14.62 -21.34
N VAL A 14 -10.83 -13.32 -21.60
CA VAL A 14 -9.57 -12.56 -21.63
C VAL A 14 -8.90 -12.57 -20.25
N LEU A 15 -9.64 -12.30 -19.18
CA LEU A 15 -9.10 -12.34 -17.81
C LEU A 15 -8.60 -13.74 -17.45
N ALA A 16 -9.35 -14.78 -17.79
CA ALA A 16 -8.95 -16.17 -17.56
C ALA A 16 -7.70 -16.55 -18.37
N ALA A 17 -7.63 -16.15 -19.64
CA ALA A 17 -6.48 -16.39 -20.50
C ALA A 17 -5.22 -15.68 -19.97
N LEU A 18 -5.32 -14.43 -19.53
CA LEU A 18 -4.20 -13.69 -18.93
C LEU A 18 -3.72 -14.33 -17.61
N ALA A 19 -4.65 -14.72 -16.75
CA ALA A 19 -4.32 -15.40 -15.49
C ALA A 19 -3.65 -16.76 -15.73
N ALA A 20 -4.18 -17.55 -16.67
CA ALA A 20 -3.60 -18.83 -17.07
C ALA A 20 -2.21 -18.64 -17.69
N PHE A 21 -2.07 -17.73 -18.65
CA PHE A 21 -0.79 -17.43 -19.28
C PHE A 21 0.28 -17.04 -18.25
N THR A 22 -0.05 -16.13 -17.33
CA THR A 22 0.86 -15.71 -16.27
C THR A 22 1.23 -16.88 -15.36
N ALA A 23 0.25 -17.71 -14.97
CA ALA A 23 0.50 -18.89 -14.15
C ALA A 23 1.42 -19.90 -14.87
N LEU A 24 1.23 -20.14 -16.17
CA LEU A 24 2.11 -21.00 -16.96
C LEU A 24 3.52 -20.41 -17.08
N ALA A 25 3.65 -19.11 -17.39
CA ALA A 25 4.94 -18.44 -17.52
C ALA A 25 5.76 -18.50 -16.22
N VAL A 26 5.11 -18.25 -15.08
CA VAL A 26 5.76 -18.31 -13.75
C VAL A 26 6.13 -19.74 -13.36
N ARG A 27 5.34 -20.73 -13.78
CA ARG A 27 5.70 -22.16 -13.61
C ARG A 27 6.87 -22.55 -14.50
N ALA A 28 6.89 -22.11 -15.76
CA ALA A 28 7.98 -22.37 -16.70
C ALA A 28 9.29 -21.72 -16.22
N GLY A 29 9.20 -20.54 -15.60
CA GLY A 29 10.33 -19.86 -14.96
C GLY A 29 10.76 -20.44 -13.61
N GLY A 30 10.13 -21.51 -13.12
CA GLY A 30 10.53 -22.19 -11.88
C GLY A 30 10.27 -21.42 -10.58
N LEU A 31 9.46 -20.35 -10.61
CA LEU A 31 9.26 -19.45 -9.46
C LEU A 31 8.26 -19.99 -8.41
N GLY A 32 7.63 -21.14 -8.64
CA GLY A 32 6.74 -21.81 -7.67
C GLY A 32 5.37 -21.14 -7.40
N LEU A 33 5.14 -19.92 -7.87
CA LEU A 33 3.95 -19.10 -7.55
C LEU A 33 2.75 -19.28 -8.51
N GLY A 34 2.78 -20.27 -9.40
CA GLY A 34 1.75 -20.42 -10.43
C GLY A 34 0.33 -20.65 -9.88
N ARG A 35 0.19 -21.45 -8.81
CA ARG A 35 -1.11 -21.66 -8.15
C ARG A 35 -1.58 -20.39 -7.43
N ASP A 36 -0.66 -19.67 -6.79
CA ASP A 36 -0.97 -18.44 -6.06
C ASP A 36 -1.50 -17.36 -6.99
N ILE A 37 -0.98 -17.26 -8.21
CA ILE A 37 -1.48 -16.32 -9.23
C ILE A 37 -2.95 -16.55 -9.55
N LEU A 38 -3.35 -17.81 -9.77
CA LEU A 38 -4.75 -18.15 -10.06
C LEU A 38 -5.66 -17.86 -8.87
N VAL A 39 -5.20 -18.21 -7.66
CA VAL A 39 -5.96 -17.95 -6.42
C VAL A 39 -6.13 -16.45 -6.19
N VAL A 40 -5.08 -15.65 -6.39
CA VAL A 40 -5.15 -14.19 -6.27
C VAL A 40 -6.04 -13.58 -7.33
N ALA A 41 -6.00 -14.06 -8.57
CA ALA A 41 -6.86 -13.57 -9.65
C ALA A 41 -8.36 -13.81 -9.36
N VAL A 42 -8.73 -15.04 -8.97
CA VAL A 42 -10.12 -15.37 -8.60
C VAL A 42 -10.56 -14.56 -7.39
N ARG A 43 -9.71 -14.47 -6.35
CA ARG A 43 -9.99 -13.68 -5.15
C ARG A 43 -10.19 -12.20 -5.49
N ALA A 44 -9.36 -11.63 -6.35
CA ALA A 44 -9.48 -10.23 -6.77
C ALA A 44 -10.80 -9.99 -7.53
N ALA A 45 -11.19 -10.89 -8.42
CA ALA A 45 -12.47 -10.79 -9.14
C ALA A 45 -13.67 -10.80 -8.17
N VAL A 46 -13.70 -11.74 -7.23
CA VAL A 46 -14.77 -11.85 -6.22
C VAL A 46 -14.78 -10.63 -5.29
N GLN A 47 -13.61 -10.18 -4.82
CA GLN A 47 -13.49 -9.02 -3.95
C GLN A 47 -13.94 -7.74 -4.65
N LEU A 48 -13.52 -7.52 -5.89
CA LEU A 48 -13.89 -6.33 -6.64
C LEU A 48 -15.40 -6.31 -6.93
N ALA A 49 -15.98 -7.43 -7.33
CA ALA A 49 -17.43 -7.55 -7.51
C ALA A 49 -18.21 -7.24 -6.22
N ALA A 50 -17.78 -7.79 -5.08
CA ALA A 50 -18.39 -7.51 -3.79
C ALA A 50 -18.27 -6.03 -3.38
N VAL A 51 -17.08 -5.43 -3.55
CA VAL A 51 -16.83 -4.02 -3.24
C VAL A 51 -17.66 -3.11 -4.15
N SER A 52 -17.78 -3.42 -5.44
CA SER A 52 -18.62 -2.67 -6.39
C SER A 52 -20.09 -2.63 -5.97
N LEU A 53 -20.63 -3.72 -5.40
CA LEU A 53 -22.00 -3.75 -4.86
C LEU A 53 -22.12 -2.93 -3.57
N LEU A 54 -21.09 -2.95 -2.73
CA LEU A 54 -21.09 -2.30 -1.42
C LEU A 54 -20.85 -0.78 -1.51
N ILE A 55 -20.11 -0.31 -2.51
CA ILE A 55 -19.62 1.07 -2.55
C ILE A 55 -20.75 2.10 -2.60
N ALA A 56 -21.85 1.79 -3.30
CA ALA A 56 -23.03 2.66 -3.33
C ALA A 56 -23.64 2.85 -1.93
N ALA A 57 -23.66 1.81 -1.10
CA ALA A 57 -24.14 1.91 0.28
C ALA A 57 -23.17 2.68 1.19
N VAL A 58 -21.86 2.44 1.03
CA VAL A 58 -20.81 3.11 1.81
C VAL A 58 -20.83 4.62 1.58
N LEU A 59 -20.97 5.04 0.32
CA LEU A 59 -20.93 6.46 -0.06
C LEU A 59 -22.16 7.26 0.38
N ARG A 60 -23.23 6.60 0.83
CA ARG A 60 -24.45 7.28 1.30
C ARG A 60 -24.29 7.97 2.65
N SER A 61 -23.35 7.55 3.49
CA SER A 61 -23.13 8.17 4.80
C SER A 61 -21.66 8.29 5.15
N ALA A 62 -21.29 9.40 5.78
CA ALA A 62 -19.94 9.61 6.28
C ALA A 62 -19.54 8.54 7.32
N GLY A 63 -20.50 8.09 8.14
CA GLY A 63 -20.28 7.02 9.12
C GLY A 63 -19.93 5.68 8.48
N TRP A 64 -20.66 5.25 7.45
CA TRP A 64 -20.37 4.01 6.71
C TRP A 64 -19.03 4.10 5.97
N THR A 65 -18.70 5.28 5.42
CA THR A 65 -17.40 5.53 4.81
C THR A 65 -16.26 5.43 5.82
N ALA A 66 -16.41 6.01 7.01
CA ALA A 66 -15.42 5.91 8.08
C ALA A 66 -15.21 4.46 8.53
N VAL A 67 -16.30 3.69 8.72
CA VAL A 67 -16.23 2.25 9.05
C VAL A 67 -15.51 1.48 7.96
N PHE A 68 -15.80 1.77 6.69
CA PHE A 68 -15.13 1.12 5.57
C PHE A 68 -13.62 1.45 5.53
N ILE A 69 -13.24 2.71 5.76
CA ILE A 69 -11.83 3.13 5.87
C ILE A 69 -11.12 2.43 7.04
N ALA A 70 -11.77 2.33 8.20
CA ALA A 70 -11.23 1.57 9.33
C ALA A 70 -11.02 0.09 8.97
N GLY A 71 -11.96 -0.51 8.25
CA GLY A 71 -11.82 -1.86 7.69
C GLY A 71 -10.62 -1.99 6.75
N MET A 72 -10.40 -1.00 5.86
CA MET A 72 -9.22 -0.98 4.99
C MET A 72 -7.92 -0.94 5.80
N VAL A 73 -7.84 -0.14 6.86
CA VAL A 73 -6.67 -0.06 7.75
C VAL A 73 -6.39 -1.40 8.43
N VAL A 74 -7.43 -2.08 8.93
CA VAL A 74 -7.28 -3.41 9.56
C VAL A 74 -6.77 -4.43 8.56
N VAL A 75 -7.35 -4.48 7.35
CA VAL A 75 -6.91 -5.41 6.29
C VAL A 75 -5.48 -5.10 5.84
N ALA A 76 -5.13 -3.81 5.74
CA ALA A 76 -3.78 -3.35 5.42
C ALA A 76 -2.77 -3.80 6.47
N ALA A 77 -3.03 -3.54 7.76
CA ALA A 77 -2.18 -3.98 8.86
C ALA A 77 -2.04 -5.51 8.88
N ALA A 78 -3.15 -6.25 8.80
CA ALA A 78 -3.09 -7.71 8.77
C ALA A 78 -2.27 -8.25 7.58
N THR A 79 -2.32 -7.58 6.43
CA THR A 79 -1.58 -7.98 5.23
C THR A 79 -0.09 -7.64 5.33
N ALA A 80 0.25 -6.45 5.81
CA ALA A 80 1.64 -6.07 6.08
C ALA A 80 2.26 -6.95 7.18
N GLY A 81 1.53 -7.18 8.28
CA GLY A 81 1.94 -8.06 9.38
C GLY A 81 2.26 -9.47 8.92
N ARG A 82 1.35 -10.11 8.17
CA ARG A 82 1.61 -11.45 7.59
C ARG A 82 2.84 -11.48 6.69
N ARG A 83 3.11 -10.42 5.94
CA ARG A 83 4.29 -10.33 5.06
C ARG A 83 5.60 -10.26 5.85
N ILE A 84 5.58 -9.59 6.99
CA ILE A 84 6.76 -9.34 7.84
C ILE A 84 7.03 -10.54 8.77
N THR A 85 6.05 -10.92 9.59
CA THR A 85 6.23 -11.90 10.69
C THR A 85 5.59 -13.26 10.42
N GLY A 86 4.95 -13.45 9.25
CA GLY A 86 4.19 -14.66 8.93
C GLY A 86 2.82 -14.75 9.62
N SER A 87 2.48 -13.84 10.53
CA SER A 87 1.19 -13.81 11.24
C SER A 87 0.61 -12.39 11.27
N ALA A 88 -0.73 -12.29 11.26
CA ALA A 88 -1.42 -11.02 11.49
C ALA A 88 -1.55 -10.69 12.99
N LEU A 89 -1.32 -11.66 13.87
CA LEU A 89 -1.48 -11.55 15.31
C LEU A 89 -0.12 -11.50 16.01
N GLY A 90 -0.12 -11.12 17.30
CA GLY A 90 1.10 -10.97 18.09
C GLY A 90 1.96 -9.83 17.55
N SER A 91 3.19 -10.13 17.15
CA SER A 91 4.14 -9.15 16.63
C SER A 91 3.65 -8.43 15.36
N GLY A 92 2.84 -9.12 14.53
CA GLY A 92 2.27 -8.55 13.31
C GLY A 92 1.27 -7.40 13.56
N TRP A 93 0.66 -7.32 14.75
CA TRP A 93 -0.30 -6.27 15.10
C TRP A 93 0.35 -4.87 15.17
N TRP A 94 1.66 -4.82 15.45
CA TRP A 94 2.41 -3.56 15.49
C TRP A 94 2.43 -2.82 14.15
N THR A 95 2.09 -3.48 13.04
CA THR A 95 1.98 -2.85 11.72
C THR A 95 0.78 -1.89 11.61
N LEU A 96 -0.16 -1.96 12.54
CA LEU A 96 -1.24 -0.97 12.65
C LEU A 96 -0.68 0.43 12.92
N LEU A 97 0.37 0.52 13.75
CA LEU A 97 0.96 1.79 14.17
C LEU A 97 1.55 2.60 13.00
N PRO A 98 2.47 2.08 12.15
CA PRO A 98 3.01 2.83 11.03
C PRO A 98 1.93 3.22 10.01
N ILE A 99 0.92 2.36 9.78
CA ILE A 99 -0.17 2.66 8.85
C ILE A 99 -1.03 3.81 9.38
N VAL A 100 -1.51 3.72 10.62
CA VAL A 100 -2.36 4.76 11.21
C VAL A 100 -1.58 6.07 11.38
N ALA A 101 -0.35 6.00 11.87
CA ALA A 101 0.48 7.18 12.09
C ALA A 101 0.88 7.87 10.77
N GLY A 102 1.03 7.14 9.67
CA GLY A 102 1.24 7.72 8.35
C GLY A 102 -0.03 8.35 7.79
N VAL A 103 -1.14 7.60 7.79
CA VAL A 103 -2.39 8.00 7.10
C VAL A 103 -3.17 9.07 7.86
N ALA A 104 -3.33 8.93 9.18
CA ALA A 104 -4.24 9.77 9.95
C ALA A 104 -3.87 11.27 9.92
N PRO A 105 -2.62 11.70 10.13
CA PRO A 105 -2.27 13.12 10.11
C PRO A 105 -2.53 13.76 8.74
N VAL A 106 -2.18 13.07 7.66
CA VAL A 106 -2.36 13.57 6.29
C VAL A 106 -3.84 13.64 5.93
N LEU A 107 -4.62 12.62 6.28
CA LEU A 107 -6.05 12.60 6.01
C LEU A 107 -6.80 13.67 6.82
N VAL A 108 -6.44 13.86 8.10
CA VAL A 108 -6.99 14.92 8.95
C VAL A 108 -6.66 16.29 8.37
N LEU A 109 -5.40 16.54 7.96
CA LEU A 109 -5.00 17.79 7.33
C LEU A 109 -5.79 18.08 6.06
N LEU A 110 -6.00 17.09 5.20
CA LEU A 110 -6.79 17.24 3.97
C LEU A 110 -8.24 17.59 4.25
N VAL A 111 -8.89 16.89 5.19
CA VAL A 111 -10.29 17.16 5.52
C VAL A 111 -10.44 18.51 6.24
N ALA A 112 -9.50 18.87 7.11
CA ALA A 112 -9.52 20.14 7.85
C ALA A 112 -9.21 21.35 6.97
N SER A 113 -8.33 21.21 5.97
CA SER A 113 -7.95 22.29 5.07
C SER A 113 -9.06 22.68 4.08
N THR A 114 -10.14 21.90 3.96
CA THR A 114 -11.25 22.10 3.01
C THR A 114 -10.85 22.11 1.52
N VAL A 115 -9.58 21.83 1.22
CA VAL A 115 -9.06 21.73 -0.15
C VAL A 115 -9.76 20.60 -0.92
N VAL A 116 -10.04 19.50 -0.22
CA VAL A 116 -10.86 18.41 -0.75
C VAL A 116 -12.25 18.51 -0.12
N PRO A 117 -13.34 18.48 -0.92
CA PRO A 117 -14.68 18.44 -0.36
C PRO A 117 -14.82 17.26 0.61
N SER A 118 -15.32 17.51 1.81
CA SER A 118 -15.51 16.48 2.85
C SER A 118 -16.67 15.51 2.53
N ARG A 119 -16.90 15.24 1.24
CA ARG A 119 -17.87 14.29 0.73
C ARG A 119 -17.25 12.89 0.69
N PRO A 120 -17.99 11.85 1.10
CA PRO A 120 -17.55 10.46 1.04
C PRO A 120 -16.88 10.04 -0.28
N VAL A 121 -17.45 10.49 -1.40
CA VAL A 121 -16.97 10.15 -2.76
C VAL A 121 -15.57 10.69 -3.07
N ALA A 122 -15.15 11.77 -2.43
CA ALA A 122 -13.82 12.36 -2.61
C ALA A 122 -12.82 11.81 -1.59
N VAL A 123 -13.24 11.62 -0.34
CA VAL A 123 -12.35 11.16 0.75
C VAL A 123 -12.00 9.68 0.63
N LEU A 124 -12.96 8.84 0.23
CA LEU A 124 -12.77 7.38 0.21
C LEU A 124 -11.63 6.93 -0.73
N PRO A 125 -11.54 7.39 -2.00
CA PRO A 125 -10.43 7.01 -2.87
C PRO A 125 -9.07 7.46 -2.35
N ILE A 126 -8.97 8.69 -1.84
CA ILE A 126 -7.71 9.24 -1.30
C ILE A 126 -7.25 8.43 -0.08
N ALA A 127 -8.17 8.14 0.85
CA ALA A 127 -7.88 7.28 1.99
C ALA A 127 -7.43 5.88 1.54
N GLY A 128 -8.08 5.30 0.53
CA GLY A 128 -7.68 4.00 -0.04
C GLY A 128 -6.26 4.02 -0.61
N ILE A 129 -5.88 5.07 -1.34
CA ILE A 129 -4.53 5.25 -1.90
C ILE A 129 -3.50 5.35 -0.76
N PHE A 130 -3.77 6.16 0.26
CA PHE A 130 -2.84 6.34 1.39
C PHE A 130 -2.68 5.07 2.23
N VAL A 131 -3.78 4.38 2.53
CA VAL A 131 -3.73 3.11 3.28
C VAL A 131 -2.98 2.05 2.48
N GLY A 132 -3.20 1.97 1.16
CA GLY A 132 -2.49 1.05 0.27
C GLY A 132 -0.98 1.32 0.17
N GLY A 133 -0.60 2.60 0.08
CA GLY A 133 0.81 3.03 0.10
C GLY A 133 1.48 2.69 1.42
N ALA A 134 0.88 3.09 2.55
CA ALA A 134 1.39 2.76 3.88
C ALA A 134 1.55 1.25 4.09
N MET A 135 0.58 0.44 3.68
CA MET A 135 0.66 -1.03 3.71
C MET A 135 1.88 -1.55 2.94
N SER A 136 2.09 -1.03 1.73
CA SER A 136 3.15 -1.49 0.84
C SER A 136 4.52 -1.10 1.36
N ALA A 137 4.68 0.15 1.78
CA ALA A 137 5.90 0.68 2.38
C ALA A 137 6.27 -0.07 3.68
N THR A 138 5.32 -0.21 4.62
CA THR A 138 5.52 -0.97 5.86
C THR A 138 5.91 -2.42 5.56
N GLY A 139 5.19 -3.10 4.67
CA GLY A 139 5.47 -4.49 4.33
C GLY A 139 6.86 -4.69 3.70
N LEU A 140 7.28 -3.79 2.81
CA LEU A 140 8.58 -3.87 2.14
C LEU A 140 9.73 -3.53 3.10
N THR A 141 9.62 -2.42 3.82
CA THR A 141 10.64 -1.98 4.78
C THR A 141 10.81 -2.99 5.91
N GLY A 142 9.71 -3.45 6.52
CA GLY A 142 9.77 -4.39 7.63
C GLY A 142 10.42 -5.71 7.22
N ARG A 143 10.06 -6.24 6.05
CA ARG A 143 10.65 -7.48 5.55
C ARG A 143 12.13 -7.33 5.24
N ARG A 144 12.51 -6.27 4.50
CA ARG A 144 13.92 -5.98 4.17
C ARG A 144 14.78 -5.79 5.41
N ALA A 145 14.30 -5.05 6.41
CA ALA A 145 15.04 -4.81 7.64
C ALA A 145 15.28 -6.11 8.42
N LEU A 146 14.27 -6.99 8.52
CA LEU A 146 14.43 -8.29 9.17
C LEU A 146 15.39 -9.23 8.41
N ASP A 147 15.28 -9.26 7.08
CA ASP A 147 16.18 -10.07 6.25
C ASP A 147 17.64 -9.60 6.41
N GLU A 148 17.90 -8.29 6.54
CA GLU A 148 19.24 -7.76 6.82
C GLU A 148 19.76 -8.10 8.21
N LEU A 149 18.92 -8.01 9.26
CA LEU A 149 19.34 -8.43 10.60
C LEU A 149 19.66 -9.92 10.67
N ALA A 150 18.93 -10.75 9.91
CA ALA A 150 19.20 -12.17 9.82
C ALA A 150 20.51 -12.46 9.06
N THR A 151 20.74 -11.76 7.95
CA THR A 151 21.88 -12.01 7.05
C THR A 151 23.18 -11.41 7.59
N ARG A 152 23.12 -10.19 8.13
CA ARG A 152 24.27 -9.39 8.63
C ARG A 152 24.36 -9.41 10.16
N ARG A 153 23.96 -10.53 10.77
CA ARG A 153 23.95 -10.69 12.22
C ARG A 153 25.32 -10.43 12.88
N GLY A 154 26.42 -10.78 12.21
CA GLY A 154 27.77 -10.51 12.71
C GLY A 154 28.06 -9.02 12.88
N GLU A 155 27.53 -8.15 12.02
CA GLU A 155 27.71 -6.70 12.14
C GLU A 155 26.88 -6.11 13.29
N TYR A 156 25.67 -6.65 13.49
CA TYR A 156 24.85 -6.32 14.65
C TYR A 156 25.56 -6.69 15.96
N GLU A 157 26.14 -7.90 16.05
CA GLU A 157 26.90 -8.36 17.23
C GLU A 157 28.19 -7.54 17.44
N ALA A 158 28.87 -7.14 16.36
CA ALA A 158 30.02 -6.24 16.45
C ALA A 158 29.64 -4.86 17.01
N GLY A 159 28.50 -4.29 16.59
CA GLY A 159 27.98 -3.05 17.14
C GLY A 159 27.71 -3.15 18.65
N LEU A 160 27.13 -4.25 19.11
CA LEU A 160 26.93 -4.51 20.53
C LEU A 160 28.26 -4.63 21.30
N ALA A 161 29.27 -5.30 20.72
CA ALA A 161 30.59 -5.44 21.33
C ALA A 161 31.32 -4.08 21.46
N LEU A 162 31.03 -3.12 20.58
CA LEU A 162 31.49 -1.74 20.67
C LEU A 162 30.71 -0.89 21.69
N GLY A 163 29.69 -1.45 22.33
CA GLY A 163 28.88 -0.77 23.35
C GLY A 163 27.64 -0.04 22.80
N LEU A 164 27.26 -0.24 21.54
CA LEU A 164 26.01 0.31 21.02
C LEU A 164 24.80 -0.33 21.70
N LEU A 165 23.74 0.45 21.88
CA LEU A 165 22.46 -0.08 22.32
C LEU A 165 21.86 -1.00 21.24
N PRO A 166 21.07 -2.03 21.59
CA PRO A 166 20.48 -2.95 20.63
C PRO A 166 19.72 -2.26 19.48
N ARG A 167 19.01 -1.19 19.80
CA ARG A 167 18.30 -0.37 18.81
C ARG A 167 19.28 0.25 17.81
N ASP A 168 20.35 0.88 18.29
CA ASP A 168 21.27 1.64 17.45
C ASP A 168 22.11 0.69 16.58
N ALA A 169 22.55 -0.43 17.15
CA ALA A 169 23.20 -1.51 16.39
C ALA A 169 22.29 -2.06 15.28
N ALA A 170 20.99 -2.24 15.56
CA ALA A 170 20.04 -2.68 14.54
C ALA A 170 19.82 -1.61 13.45
N LEU A 171 19.76 -0.33 13.82
CA LEU A 171 19.58 0.76 12.87
C LEU A 171 20.76 0.92 11.91
N GLU A 172 22.00 0.73 12.37
CA GLU A 172 23.18 0.75 11.50
C GLU A 172 23.10 -0.31 10.39
N VAL A 173 22.59 -1.50 10.71
CA VAL A 173 22.43 -2.59 9.74
C VAL A 173 21.22 -2.36 8.83
N CYS A 174 20.09 -1.94 9.38
CA CYS A 174 18.80 -1.94 8.67
C CYS A 174 18.53 -0.68 7.84
N ARG A 175 19.04 0.48 8.26
CA ARG A 175 18.61 1.79 7.72
C ARG A 175 18.77 1.89 6.19
N PRO A 176 19.89 1.45 5.57
CA PRO A 176 20.03 1.51 4.11
C PRO A 176 18.98 0.66 3.38
N ALA A 177 18.72 -0.56 3.85
CA ALA A 177 17.75 -1.45 3.23
C ALA A 177 16.30 -0.97 3.44
N ALA A 178 16.01 -0.38 4.60
CA ALA A 178 14.71 0.19 4.90
C ALA A 178 14.34 1.37 3.99
N ALA A 179 15.31 2.20 3.61
CA ALA A 179 15.11 3.35 2.71
C ALA A 179 14.64 2.92 1.31
N LEU A 180 14.96 1.71 0.87
CA LEU A 180 14.48 1.15 -0.41
C LEU A 180 12.96 0.99 -0.45
N GLY A 181 12.30 1.00 0.72
CA GLY A 181 10.84 1.04 0.82
C GLY A 181 10.19 2.26 0.18
N LEU A 182 10.93 3.37 0.05
CA LEU A 182 10.43 4.64 -0.53
C LEU A 182 10.63 4.75 -2.03
N PHE A 183 11.40 3.85 -2.66
CA PHE A 183 11.69 3.94 -4.09
C PHE A 183 10.43 3.88 -4.98
N PRO A 184 9.44 3.00 -4.72
CA PRO A 184 8.24 2.95 -5.53
C PRO A 184 7.49 4.29 -5.61
N VAL A 185 7.29 4.97 -4.47
CA VAL A 185 6.59 6.26 -4.44
C VAL A 185 7.44 7.40 -5.03
N LEU A 186 8.75 7.37 -4.85
CA LEU A 186 9.67 8.34 -5.46
C LEU A 186 9.68 8.20 -6.98
N ASP A 187 9.73 6.97 -7.50
CA ASP A 187 9.74 6.69 -8.93
C ASP A 187 8.40 7.02 -9.59
N GLN A 188 7.29 6.68 -8.92
CA GLN A 188 5.95 7.11 -9.34
C GLN A 188 5.86 8.63 -9.42
N THR A 189 6.34 9.34 -8.40
CA THR A 189 6.26 10.81 -8.35
C THR A 189 7.18 11.46 -9.39
N ARG A 190 8.38 10.90 -9.63
CA ARG A 190 9.33 11.43 -10.63
C ARG A 190 8.84 11.27 -12.06
N THR A 191 8.09 10.20 -12.34
CA THR A 191 7.69 9.83 -13.70
C THR A 191 6.23 10.14 -14.04
N VAL A 192 5.51 10.80 -13.12
CA VAL A 192 4.11 11.18 -13.30
C VAL A 192 3.95 12.05 -14.55
N GLY A 193 3.00 11.69 -15.40
CA GLY A 193 2.71 12.41 -16.65
C GLY A 193 3.72 12.17 -17.79
N LEU A 194 4.88 11.56 -17.51
CA LEU A 194 5.89 11.22 -18.50
C LEU A 194 5.84 9.75 -18.92
N VAL A 195 5.76 8.85 -17.95
CA VAL A 195 5.71 7.39 -18.18
C VAL A 195 4.45 6.78 -17.60
N THR A 196 3.95 7.32 -16.49
CA THR A 196 2.77 6.81 -15.81
C THR A 196 1.71 7.90 -15.68
N LEU A 197 0.47 7.54 -16.03
CA LEU A 197 -0.70 8.34 -15.71
C LEU A 197 -1.43 7.65 -14.54
N PRO A 198 -1.48 8.27 -13.35
CA PRO A 198 -2.18 7.69 -12.22
C PRO A 198 -3.64 7.40 -12.56
N GLY A 199 -4.12 6.20 -12.22
CA GLY A 199 -5.49 5.80 -12.53
C GLY A 199 -6.55 6.72 -11.94
N ALA A 200 -6.29 7.30 -10.76
CA ALA A 200 -7.19 8.27 -10.13
C ALA A 200 -7.31 9.57 -10.94
N PHE A 201 -6.19 10.10 -11.45
CA PHE A 201 -6.17 11.26 -12.36
C PHE A 201 -6.97 10.99 -13.64
N VAL A 202 -6.72 9.85 -14.29
CA VAL A 202 -7.48 9.45 -15.49
C VAL A 202 -8.96 9.26 -15.17
N GLY A 203 -9.30 8.67 -14.02
CA GLY A 203 -10.69 8.48 -13.58
C GLY A 203 -11.42 9.81 -13.38
N VAL A 204 -10.78 10.82 -12.80
CA VAL A 204 -11.33 12.16 -12.61
C VAL A 204 -11.54 12.86 -13.96
N LEU A 205 -10.57 12.75 -14.88
CA LEU A 205 -10.71 13.28 -16.25
C LEU A 205 -11.86 12.61 -17.02
N LEU A 206 -11.97 11.28 -16.98
CA LEU A 206 -13.06 10.53 -17.60
C LEU A 206 -14.42 10.86 -16.96
N GLY A 207 -14.41 11.29 -15.70
CA GLY A 207 -15.57 11.84 -15.00
C GLY A 207 -15.98 13.25 -15.45
N GLY A 208 -15.24 13.86 -16.39
CA GLY A 208 -15.53 15.16 -16.98
C GLY A 208 -14.97 16.36 -16.21
N ALA A 209 -14.05 16.15 -15.27
CA ALA A 209 -13.41 17.24 -14.55
C ALA A 209 -12.38 17.99 -15.43
N ASP A 210 -12.09 19.25 -15.05
CA ASP A 210 -11.06 20.04 -15.70
C ASP A 210 -9.66 19.42 -15.50
N PRO A 211 -8.79 19.36 -16.54
CA PRO A 211 -7.47 18.76 -16.40
C PRO A 211 -6.53 19.43 -15.40
N VAL A 212 -6.64 20.75 -15.22
CA VAL A 212 -5.81 21.49 -14.27
C VAL A 212 -6.23 21.15 -12.84
N GLU A 213 -7.54 21.10 -12.57
CA GLU A 213 -8.07 20.69 -11.27
C GLU A 213 -7.72 19.24 -10.94
N ALA A 214 -7.90 18.33 -11.90
CA ALA A 214 -7.52 16.93 -11.76
C ALA A 214 -6.01 16.78 -11.46
N GLY A 215 -5.18 17.58 -12.13
CA GLY A 215 -3.73 17.61 -11.95
C GLY A 215 -3.33 18.09 -10.56
N ALA A 216 -3.97 19.16 -10.06
CA ALA A 216 -3.74 19.69 -8.72
C ALA A 216 -4.09 18.68 -7.62
N ILE A 217 -5.24 18.00 -7.75
CA ILE A 217 -5.65 16.94 -6.81
C ILE A 217 -4.67 15.76 -6.87
N GLN A 218 -4.23 15.35 -8.07
CA GLN A 218 -3.27 14.26 -8.21
C GLN A 218 -1.92 14.62 -7.59
N LEU A 219 -1.44 15.85 -7.77
CA LEU A 219 -0.21 16.33 -7.13
C LEU A 219 -0.34 16.28 -5.60
N LEU A 220 -1.46 16.76 -5.06
CA LEU A 220 -1.77 16.69 -3.63
C LEU A 220 -1.73 15.25 -3.11
N VAL A 221 -2.30 14.29 -3.86
CA VAL A 221 -2.26 12.87 -3.51
C VAL A 221 -0.84 12.31 -3.54
N LEU A 222 -0.02 12.64 -4.55
CA LEU A 222 1.36 12.12 -4.64
C LEU A 222 2.25 12.65 -3.52
N ILE A 223 2.16 13.95 -3.22
CA ILE A 223 2.91 14.55 -2.11
C ILE A 223 2.41 14.01 -0.77
N GLY A 224 1.10 13.84 -0.61
CA GLY A 224 0.51 13.18 0.55
C GLY A 224 1.02 11.75 0.72
N LEU A 225 1.09 10.98 -0.36
CA LEU A 225 1.59 9.61 -0.36
C LEU A 225 3.07 9.54 0.05
N LEU A 226 3.91 10.45 -0.43
CA LEU A 226 5.30 10.58 0.01
C LEU A 226 5.40 10.78 1.53
N ALA A 227 4.59 11.66 2.11
CA ALA A 227 4.56 11.89 3.54
C ALA A 227 4.08 10.64 4.31
N VAL A 228 2.98 10.03 3.88
CA VAL A 228 2.39 8.82 4.47
C VAL A 228 3.41 7.68 4.49
N GLU A 229 4.03 7.38 3.34
CA GLU A 229 4.98 6.28 3.23
C GLU A 229 6.28 6.58 4.00
N SER A 230 6.77 7.81 3.99
CA SER A 230 7.96 8.19 4.79
C SER A 230 7.76 7.95 6.28
N ILE A 231 6.61 8.37 6.82
CA ILE A 231 6.26 8.13 8.24
C ILE A 231 6.13 6.63 8.50
N ALA A 232 5.44 5.90 7.61
CA ALA A 232 5.26 4.46 7.75
C ALA A 232 6.60 3.72 7.75
N VAL A 233 7.54 4.05 6.85
CA VAL A 233 8.89 3.48 6.79
C VAL A 233 9.67 3.74 8.07
N LEU A 234 9.70 4.99 8.55
CA LEU A 234 10.43 5.37 9.76
C LEU A 234 9.92 4.63 11.00
N ILE A 235 8.61 4.58 11.19
CA ILE A 235 8.00 3.87 12.33
C ILE A 235 8.20 2.37 12.22
N THR A 236 8.08 1.81 11.02
CA THR A 236 8.32 0.37 10.80
C THR A 236 9.76 -0.01 11.14
N LEU A 237 10.74 0.77 10.65
CA LEU A 237 12.15 0.58 10.95
C LEU A 237 12.43 0.64 12.46
N GLU A 238 11.84 1.60 13.15
CA GLU A 238 11.96 1.74 14.60
C GLU A 238 11.37 0.54 15.36
N LEU A 239 10.23 0.01 14.91
CA LEU A 239 9.58 -1.17 15.51
C LEU A 239 10.39 -2.46 15.28
N VAL A 240 11.05 -2.58 14.13
CA VAL A 240 11.99 -3.68 13.86
C VAL A 240 13.25 -3.53 14.72
N ALA A 241 13.86 -2.34 14.78
CA ALA A 241 15.08 -2.09 15.55
C ALA A 241 14.89 -2.31 17.06
N THR A 242 13.71 -2.00 17.59
CA THR A 242 13.34 -2.26 18.99
C THR A 242 12.89 -3.70 19.26
N GLY A 243 12.84 -4.56 18.23
CA GLY A 243 12.48 -5.97 18.35
C GLY A 243 10.99 -6.22 18.58
N ARG A 244 10.11 -5.24 18.35
CA ARG A 244 8.65 -5.39 18.45
C ARG A 244 8.04 -6.12 17.25
N MET A 245 8.71 -6.03 16.09
CA MET A 245 8.44 -6.77 14.87
C MET A 245 9.54 -7.83 14.68
N ARG A 246 9.34 -9.07 15.16
CA ARG A 246 10.26 -10.20 15.02
C ARG A 246 9.51 -11.43 14.53
#